data_AF-A0A7X5VMS3-F1
#
_entry.id   AF-A0A7X5VMS3-F1
#
_cell.length_a   1.000
_cell.length_b   1.000
_cell.length_c   1.000
_cell.angle_alpha   90.00
_cell.angle_beta   90.00
_cell.angle_gamma   90.00
#
_symmetry.space_group_name_H-M   'P 1'
#
loop_
_entity.id
_entity.type
_entity.pdbx_description
1 polymer ?
#
loop_
_entity_poly.entity_id
_entity_poly.type
_entity_poly.pdbx_seq_one_letter_code
_entity_poly.pdbx_strand_id
1 'polypeptide(L)' 'FNVGENDIFPEEFRRFLGLPRELRSTFETHHGDLFRVSFWKDLQDRHRAGEIVDIFPYPARRRLRPKGL' A
#
# COMPACT_ATOMS: atom_id res chain seq x y z
N PHE A 1 -13.81 11.20 21.85
CA PHE A 1 -13.56 10.25 20.74
C PHE A 1 -13.56 8.85 21.31
N ASN A 2 -14.19 7.88 20.64
CA ASN A 2 -14.18 6.46 21.03
C ASN A 2 -13.36 5.69 19.99
N VAL A 3 -12.49 4.78 20.44
CA VAL A 3 -11.66 3.93 19.58
C VAL A 3 -12.19 2.50 19.70
N GLY A 4 -12.60 1.91 18.58
CA GLY A 4 -13.06 0.54 18.52
C GLY A 4 -11.93 -0.48 18.58
N GLU A 5 -12.23 -1.72 18.96
CA GLU A 5 -11.26 -2.82 19.07
C GLU A 5 -10.45 -3.05 17.78
N ASN A 6 -11.06 -2.82 16.61
CA ASN A 6 -10.47 -3.07 15.29
C ASN A 6 -10.15 -1.80 14.51
N ASP A 7 -10.13 -0.63 15.17
CA ASP A 7 -9.76 0.62 14.52
C ASP A 7 -8.26 0.63 14.22
N ILE A 8 -7.91 0.91 12.97
CA ILE A 8 -6.53 0.99 12.49
C ILE A 8 -6.23 2.43 12.09
N PHE A 9 -5.05 2.92 12.50
CA PHE A 9 -4.55 4.26 12.21
C PHE A 9 -3.25 4.16 11.39
N PRO A 10 -3.33 4.16 10.04
CA PRO A 10 -2.16 3.98 9.18
C PRO A 10 -1.06 5.03 9.39
N GLU A 11 -1.41 6.22 9.84
CA GLU A 11 -0.47 7.31 10.15
C GLU A 11 0.55 6.89 11.22
N GLU A 12 0.13 6.04 12.17
CA GLU A 12 0.99 5.56 13.26
C GLU A 12 2.02 4.53 12.79
N PHE A 13 1.88 3.95 11.58
CA PHE A 13 2.88 3.01 11.04
C PHE A 13 4.25 3.65 10.88
N ARG A 14 4.33 4.98 10.67
CA ARG A 14 5.59 5.74 10.69
C ARG A 14 6.40 5.52 11.97
N ARG A 15 5.69 5.36 13.09
CA ARG A 15 6.26 5.13 14.42
C ARG A 15 6.48 3.64 14.68
N PHE A 16 5.53 2.80 14.30
CA PHE A 16 5.54 1.38 14.65
C PHE A 16 6.46 0.50 13.79
N LEU A 17 6.72 0.87 12.53
CA LEU A 17 7.59 0.06 11.66
C LEU A 17 9.06 0.01 12.11
N GLY A 18 9.47 0.87 13.05
CA GLY A 18 10.79 0.79 13.70
C GLY A 18 11.98 0.95 12.74
N LEU A 19 11.76 1.57 11.57
CA LEU A 19 12.80 1.69 10.54
C LEU A 19 13.90 2.67 10.98
N PRO A 20 15.20 2.32 10.80
CA PRO A 20 16.30 3.28 10.86
C PRO A 20 16.03 4.50 9.97
N ARG A 21 16.59 5.65 10.32
CA ARG A 21 16.28 6.94 9.67
C ARG A 21 16.47 6.89 8.14
N GLU A 22 17.53 6.25 7.68
CA GLU A 22 17.91 6.08 6.28
C GLU A 22 16.89 5.22 5.52
N LEU A 23 16.43 4.14 6.17
CA LEU A 23 15.42 3.24 5.61
C LEU A 23 14.03 3.86 5.65
N ARG A 24 13.70 4.65 6.69
CA ARG A 24 12.43 5.37 6.77
C ARG A 24 12.24 6.35 5.62
N SER A 25 13.28 7.14 5.29
CA SER A 25 13.21 8.08 4.16
C SER A 25 12.99 7.36 2.83
N THR A 26 13.69 6.25 2.63
CA THR A 26 13.53 5.40 1.43
C THR A 26 12.12 4.81 1.37
N PHE A 27 11.62 4.29 2.49
CA PHE A 27 10.27 3.74 2.58
C PHE A 27 9.20 4.79 2.30
N GLU A 28 9.28 5.97 2.90
CA GLU A 28 8.33 7.07 2.65
C GLU A 28 8.31 7.51 1.19
N THR A 29 9.47 7.47 0.52
CA THR A 29 9.58 7.83 -0.90
C THR A 29 8.86 6.84 -1.81
N HIS A 30 8.86 5.55 -1.47
CA HIS A 30 8.30 4.48 -2.32
C HIS A 30 6.94 3.95 -1.86
N HIS A 31 6.63 4.06 -0.57
CA HIS A 31 5.51 3.41 0.12
C HIS A 31 4.82 4.33 1.14
N GLY A 32 4.99 5.66 1.01
CA GLY A 32 4.35 6.63 1.90
C GLY A 32 2.82 6.67 1.79
N ASP A 33 2.26 6.11 0.73
CA ASP A 33 0.82 5.85 0.55
C ASP A 33 0.26 4.89 1.59
N LEU A 34 1.06 3.91 2.07
CA LEU A 34 0.65 2.98 3.13
C LEU A 34 0.34 3.67 4.47
N PHE A 35 0.80 4.91 4.66
CA PHE A 35 0.51 5.73 5.85
C PHE A 35 -0.76 6.56 5.71
N ARG A 36 -1.49 6.45 4.59
CA ARG A 36 -2.72 7.20 4.34
C ARG A 36 -3.92 6.28 4.45
N VAL A 37 -4.93 6.70 5.21
CA VAL A 37 -6.22 5.99 5.30
C VAL A 37 -6.85 5.73 3.92
N SER A 38 -6.73 6.68 2.99
CA SER A 38 -7.33 6.56 1.64
C SER A 38 -6.83 5.33 0.89
N PHE A 39 -5.53 5.01 0.94
CA PHE A 39 -4.97 3.83 0.28
C PHE A 39 -5.70 2.55 0.71
N TRP A 40 -5.91 2.39 2.01
CA TRP A 40 -6.56 1.20 2.58
C TRP A 40 -8.05 1.16 2.29
N LYS A 41 -8.74 2.31 2.32
CA LYS A 41 -10.16 2.40 1.95
C LYS A 41 -10.37 2.05 0.48
N ASP A 42 -9.55 2.60 -0.42
CA ASP A 42 -9.61 2.31 -1.84
C ASP A 42 -9.38 0.82 -2.11
N LEU A 43 -8.41 0.19 -1.44
CA LEU A 43 -8.16 -1.25 -1.57
C LEU A 43 -9.33 -2.09 -1.04
N GLN A 44 -9.93 -1.71 0.09
CA GLN A 44 -11.12 -2.38 0.62
C GLN A 44 -12.30 -2.28 -0.34
N ASP A 45 -12.52 -1.12 -0.95
CA ASP A 45 -13.64 -0.91 -1.87
C ASP A 45 -13.45 -1.71 -3.16
N ARG A 46 -12.24 -1.75 -3.71
CA ARG A 46 -11.86 -2.62 -4.83
C ARG A 46 -12.09 -4.09 -4.53
N HIS A 47 -11.68 -4.54 -3.34
CA HIS A 47 -11.91 -5.90 -2.89
C HIS A 47 -13.41 -6.23 -2.77
N ARG A 48 -14.21 -5.35 -2.17
CA ARG A 48 -15.67 -5.50 -2.07
C ARG A 48 -16.36 -5.49 -3.44
N ALA A 49 -15.82 -4.77 -4.41
CA ALA A 49 -16.29 -4.76 -5.79
C ALA A 49 -15.95 -6.06 -6.56
N GLY A 50 -15.26 -7.02 -5.92
CA GLY A 50 -14.88 -8.29 -6.54
C GLY A 50 -13.69 -8.19 -7.47
N GLU A 51 -12.89 -7.12 -7.38
CA GLU A 51 -11.68 -6.99 -8.19
C GLU A 51 -10.67 -8.08 -7.83
N ILE A 52 -10.21 -8.81 -8.84
CA ILE A 52 -9.10 -9.75 -8.72
C ILE A 52 -7.82 -8.99 -9.10
N VAL A 53 -7.00 -8.69 -8.11
CA VAL A 53 -5.73 -7.97 -8.33
C VAL A 53 -4.68 -8.93 -8.88
N ASP A 54 -4.10 -8.59 -10.03
CA ASP A 54 -2.99 -9.35 -10.59
C ASP A 54 -1.71 -9.17 -9.75
N ILE A 55 -1.11 -10.29 -9.34
CA ILE A 55 0.21 -10.32 -8.69
C ILE A 55 1.20 -10.97 -9.65
N PHE A 56 2.16 -10.19 -10.13
CA PHE A 56 3.18 -10.68 -11.05
C PHE A 56 4.41 -11.18 -10.27
N PRO A 57 4.82 -12.45 -10.40
CA PRO A 57 6.00 -13.00 -9.71
C PRO A 57 7.32 -12.57 -10.37
N TYR A 58 7.33 -11.44 -11.08
CA TYR A 58 8.49 -10.89 -11.75
C TYR A 58 8.40 -9.36 -11.84
N PRO A 59 9.55 -8.67 -11.98
CA PRO A 59 9.55 -7.21 -12.08
C PRO A 59 8.85 -6.71 -13.34
N ALA A 60 8.18 -5.56 -13.25
CA ALA A 60 7.44 -4.94 -14.36
C ALA A 60 8.27 -4.77 -15.65
N ARG A 61 9.59 -4.57 -15.55
CA ARG A 61 10.51 -4.49 -16.71
C ARG A 61 10.58 -5.76 -17.57
N ARG A 62 10.18 -6.92 -17.01
CA ARG A 62 10.11 -8.21 -17.72
C ARG A 62 8.72 -8.49 -18.30
N ARG A 63 7.74 -7.62 -18.05
CA ARG A 63 6.39 -7.81 -18.56
C ARG A 63 6.38 -7.62 -20.07
N LEU A 64 5.89 -8.62 -20.79
CA LEU A 64 5.66 -8.52 -22.22
C LEU A 64 4.58 -7.45 -22.44
N ARG A 65 4.93 -6.39 -23.18
CA ARG A 65 3.96 -5.38 -23.60
C ARG A 65 3.38 -5.82 -24.94
N PRO A 66 2.05 -5.80 -25.13
CA PRO A 66 1.49 -6.01 -26.46
C PRO A 66 2.12 -4.99 -27.42
N LYS A 67 2.54 -5.44 -28.61
CA LYS A 67 2.75 -4.49 -29.72
C LYS A 67 1.38 -3.92 -30.07
N GLY A 68 1.34 -2.62 -30.34
CA GLY A 68 0.12 -1.81 -30.42
C GLY A 68 -1.06 -2.45 -31.14
N LEU A 69 -2.25 -2.09 -30.66
CA LEU A 69 -3.43 -1.98 -31.51
C LEU A 69 -3.22 -0.81 -32.49
#